data_AF-A0A395CTG6-F1
#
_entry.id   AF-A0A395CTG6-F1
#
_cell.length_a   1.000
_cell.length_b   1.000
_cell.length_c   1.000
_cell.angle_alpha   90.00
_cell.angle_beta   90.00
_cell.angle_gamma   90.00
#
_symmetry.space_group_name_H-M   'P 1'
#
loop_
_entity.id
_entity.type
_entity.pdbx_description
1 polymer ?
#
loop_
_entity_poly.entity_id
_entity_poly.type
_entity_poly.pdbx_seq_one_letter_code
_entity_poly.pdbx_strand_id
1 'polypeptide(L)'
;MGFRPELNVMSLSDAAAERVRGVLAGAENPRVGLRISIEKGGCAGMSYKMELAEAGPGDEIVEEKGARVIVDAKAVLFLLGTRMDVQTTQFSSTFVFENPNQTSACGCGESVALTPADPARLGGDDASSRTPGVA
;
A
#
# COMPACT_ATOMS: atom_id res chain seq x y z
N MET A 1 -13.86 -3.37 23.55
CA MET A 1 -14.02 -2.51 22.35
C MET A 1 -13.44 -3.28 21.19
N GLY A 2 -14.28 -3.88 20.35
CA GLY A 2 -13.84 -4.79 19.29
C GLY A 2 -13.05 -4.04 18.22
N PHE A 3 -11.78 -4.39 18.05
CA PHE A 3 -11.01 -4.12 16.85
C PHE A 3 -11.77 -4.81 15.71
N ARG A 4 -12.55 -4.06 14.94
CA ARG A 4 -12.96 -4.54 13.62
C ARG A 4 -11.71 -4.38 12.77
N PRO A 5 -11.08 -5.46 12.29
CA PRO A 5 -10.09 -5.32 11.24
C PRO A 5 -10.89 -4.89 10.01
N GLU A 6 -11.04 -3.59 9.83
CA GLU A 6 -11.39 -3.05 8.52
C GLU A 6 -10.30 -3.62 7.61
N LEU A 7 -10.66 -4.54 6.71
CA LEU A 7 -9.75 -5.13 5.74
C LEU A 7 -9.38 -4.02 4.75
N ASN A 8 -8.62 -3.04 5.23
CA ASN A 8 -8.20 -1.90 4.44
C ASN A 8 -7.14 -2.42 3.48
N VAL A 9 -7.38 -2.19 2.19
CA VAL A 9 -6.40 -2.53 1.15
C VAL A 9 -5.04 -1.91 1.47
N MET A 10 -5.00 -0.70 2.04
CA MET A 10 -3.78 -0.09 2.56
C MET A 10 -4.08 0.86 3.72
N SER A 11 -3.07 1.18 4.51
CA SER A 11 -3.12 2.20 5.57
C SER A 11 -2.11 3.31 5.30
N LEU A 12 -2.37 4.51 5.81
CA LEU A 12 -1.51 5.67 5.64
C LEU A 12 -0.85 6.10 6.96
N SER A 13 0.45 6.41 6.89
CA SER A 13 1.10 7.17 7.95
C SER A 13 0.54 8.60 8.01
N ASP A 14 0.74 9.27 9.14
CA ASP A 14 0.31 10.66 9.29
C ASP A 14 0.99 11.59 8.27
N ALA A 15 2.28 11.40 8.07
CA ALA A 15 3.07 12.14 7.08
C ALA A 15 2.60 11.85 5.64
N ALA A 16 2.25 10.60 5.34
CA ALA A 16 1.72 10.23 4.04
C ALA A 16 0.36 10.89 3.79
N ALA A 17 -0.55 10.85 4.77
CA ALA A 17 -1.85 11.48 4.65
C ALA A 17 -1.74 13.00 4.45
N GLU A 18 -0.87 13.68 5.21
CA GLU A 18 -0.62 15.11 5.03
C GLU A 18 -0.07 15.43 3.63
N ARG A 19 0.87 14.62 3.14
CA ARG A 19 1.44 14.80 1.81
C ARG A 19 0.40 14.59 0.71
N VAL A 20 -0.42 13.54 0.80
CA VAL A 20 -1.51 13.28 -0.14
C VAL A 20 -2.51 14.43 -0.13
N ARG A 21 -2.88 14.94 1.05
CA ARG A 21 -3.73 16.13 1.15
C ARG A 21 -3.11 17.35 0.50
N GLY A 22 -1.80 17.55 0.64
CA GLY A 22 -1.07 18.63 -0.04
C GLY A 22 -1.11 18.49 -1.56
N VAL A 23 -0.98 17.28 -2.09
CA VAL A 23 -1.10 17.01 -3.53
C VAL A 23 -2.54 17.25 -4.01
N LEU A 24 -3.54 16.77 -3.26
CA LEU A 24 -4.96 16.94 -3.57
C LEU A 24 -5.44 18.39 -3.40
N ALA A 25 -4.80 19.19 -2.55
CA ALA A 25 -5.11 20.61 -2.42
C ALA A 25 -4.83 21.39 -3.72
N GLY A 26 -3.95 20.87 -4.58
CA GLY A 26 -3.73 21.41 -5.92
C GLY A 26 -4.73 20.93 -6.98
N ALA A 27 -5.59 19.96 -6.65
CA ALA A 27 -6.63 19.47 -7.54
C ALA A 27 -7.92 20.28 -7.35
N GLU A 28 -8.45 20.85 -8.43
CA GLU A 28 -9.67 21.66 -8.40
C GLU A 28 -10.95 20.82 -8.18
N ASN A 29 -10.87 19.49 -8.39
CA ASN A 29 -12.03 18.60 -8.35
C ASN A 29 -11.99 17.69 -7.09
N PRO A 30 -12.99 17.78 -6.19
CA PRO A 30 -13.06 16.96 -4.97
C PRO A 30 -13.30 15.47 -5.23
N ARG A 31 -13.60 15.09 -6.48
CA ARG A 31 -13.75 13.69 -6.89
C ARG A 31 -12.42 13.00 -7.22
N VAL A 32 -11.36 13.79 -7.38
CA VAL A 32 -10.02 13.29 -7.70
C VAL A 32 -9.36 12.80 -6.41
N GLY A 33 -8.70 11.64 -6.50
CA GLY A 33 -7.87 11.06 -5.45
C GLY A 33 -6.49 10.70 -6.01
N LEU A 34 -5.57 10.36 -5.11
CA LEU A 34 -4.29 9.80 -5.51
C LEU A 34 -4.48 8.34 -5.89
N ARG A 35 -4.47 8.03 -7.19
CA ARG A 35 -4.57 6.67 -7.72
C ARG A 35 -3.23 5.96 -7.66
N ILE A 36 -3.21 4.76 -7.09
CA ILE A 36 -2.07 3.86 -7.04
C ILE A 36 -2.36 2.65 -7.94
N SER A 37 -1.50 2.47 -8.94
CA SER A 37 -1.55 1.39 -9.91
C SER A 37 -0.23 0.62 -9.89
N ILE A 38 -0.26 -0.65 -10.29
CA ILE A 38 0.95 -1.43 -10.56
C ILE A 38 1.11 -1.59 -12.07
N GLU A 39 2.29 -1.26 -12.59
CA GLU A 39 2.65 -1.51 -13.99
C GLU A 39 3.78 -2.54 -14.03
N LYS A 40 3.75 -3.42 -15.05
CA LYS A 40 4.85 -4.36 -15.29
C LYS A 40 6.04 -3.59 -15.89
N GLY A 41 6.99 -3.21 -15.06
CA GLY A 41 8.17 -2.42 -15.43
C GLY A 41 9.26 -2.47 -14.36
N GLY A 42 10.51 -2.19 -14.74
CA GLY A 42 11.67 -2.18 -13.84
C GLY A 42 12.45 -3.51 -13.74
N CYS A 43 13.66 -3.46 -13.15
CA CYS A 43 14.55 -4.62 -12.99
C CYS A 43 13.97 -5.77 -12.15
N ALA A 44 12.94 -5.50 -11.35
CA ALA A 44 12.28 -6.46 -10.45
C ALA A 44 10.91 -6.95 -10.97
N GLY A 45 10.46 -6.47 -12.13
CA GLY A 45 9.25 -6.95 -12.81
C GLY A 45 7.98 -6.13 -12.60
N MET A 46 7.83 -5.38 -11.49
CA MET A 46 6.69 -4.47 -11.24
C MET A 46 7.13 -3.11 -10.65
N SER A 47 6.39 -2.05 -11.00
CA SER A 47 6.58 -0.68 -10.52
C SER A 47 5.25 -0.09 -10.04
N TYR A 48 5.30 0.71 -8.98
CA TYR A 48 4.15 1.49 -8.54
C TYR A 48 4.04 2.78 -9.35
N LYS A 49 2.83 3.10 -9.79
CA LYS A 49 2.49 4.35 -10.44
C LYS A 49 1.48 5.10 -9.63
N MET A 50 1.75 6.38 -9.41
CA MET A 50 0.90 7.30 -8.68
C MET A 50 0.46 8.41 -9.63
N GLU A 51 -0.85 8.61 -9.73
CA GLU A 51 -1.43 9.66 -10.58
C GLU A 51 -2.69 10.24 -9.94
N LEU A 52 -3.06 11.46 -10.32
CA LEU A 52 -4.32 12.06 -9.86
C LEU A 52 -5.44 11.65 -10.82
N ALA A 53 -6.39 10.87 -10.33
CA ALA A 53 -7.49 10.37 -11.14
C ALA A 53 -8.79 10.28 -10.31
N GLU A 54 -9.92 10.14 -11.00
CA GLU A 54 -11.20 9.81 -10.39
C GLU A 54 -11.33 8.29 -10.22
N ALA A 55 -12.12 7.86 -9.23
CA ALA A 55 -12.36 6.45 -8.98
C ALA A 55 -13.18 5.82 -10.11
N GLY A 56 -12.69 4.70 -10.66
CA GLY A 56 -13.35 3.91 -11.67
C GLY A 56 -14.06 2.68 -11.11
N PRO A 57 -14.75 1.91 -11.97
CA PRO A 57 -15.42 0.68 -11.56
C PRO A 57 -14.43 -0.39 -11.11
N GLY A 58 -14.58 -0.87 -9.87
CA GLY A 58 -13.73 -1.91 -9.28
C GLY A 58 -12.48 -1.38 -8.56
N ASP A 59 -12.24 -0.06 -8.60
CA ASP A 59 -11.20 0.56 -7.81
C ASP A 59 -11.62 0.62 -6.33
N GLU A 60 -10.66 0.44 -5.42
CA GLU A 60 -10.90 0.56 -3.98
C GLU A 60 -10.55 1.97 -3.51
N ILE A 61 -11.44 2.60 -2.74
CA ILE A 61 -11.23 3.98 -2.27
C ILE A 61 -10.88 3.93 -0.78
N VAL A 62 -9.67 4.39 -0.46
CA VAL A 62 -9.19 4.51 0.91
C VAL A 62 -9.22 5.98 1.31
N GLU A 63 -10.17 6.32 2.18
CA GLU A 63 -10.28 7.65 2.79
C GLU A 63 -9.82 7.58 4.24
N GLU A 64 -8.58 7.99 4.49
CA GLU A 64 -7.98 7.95 5.82
C GLU A 64 -7.37 9.32 6.16
N LYS A 65 -7.65 9.84 7.36
CA LYS A 65 -7.10 11.12 7.85
C LYS A 65 -7.36 12.33 6.92
N GLY A 66 -8.42 12.27 6.12
CA GLY A 66 -8.78 13.30 5.14
C GLY A 66 -7.96 13.25 3.85
N ALA A 67 -7.12 12.23 3.66
CA ALA A 67 -6.50 11.90 2.40
C ALA A 67 -7.38 10.91 1.64
N ARG A 68 -7.49 11.10 0.31
CA ARG A 68 -8.24 10.22 -0.57
C ARG A 68 -7.28 9.50 -1.51
N VAL A 69 -7.13 8.20 -1.31
CA VAL A 69 -6.31 7.32 -2.14
C VAL A 69 -7.23 6.35 -2.88
N ILE A 70 -6.93 6.12 -4.14
CA ILE A 70 -7.66 5.20 -5.00
C ILE A 70 -6.71 4.09 -5.37
N VAL A 71 -7.12 2.84 -5.24
CA VAL A 71 -6.30 1.68 -5.58
C VAL A 71 -6.90 1.03 -6.80
N ASP A 72 -6.08 0.90 -7.85
CA ASP A 72 -6.51 0.22 -9.07
C ASP A 72 -6.98 -1.20 -8.76
N ALA A 73 -8.10 -1.62 -9.35
CA ALA A 73 -8.67 -2.95 -9.16
C ALA A 73 -7.66 -4.10 -9.29
N LYS A 74 -6.68 -3.99 -10.19
CA LYS A 74 -5.64 -5.01 -10.41
C LYS A 74 -4.56 -4.97 -9.34
N ALA A 75 -4.37 -3.82 -8.70
CA ALA A 75 -3.39 -3.59 -7.64
C ALA A 75 -3.92 -3.95 -6.24
N VAL A 76 -5.24 -3.93 -6.03
CA VAL A 76 -5.89 -4.18 -4.73
C VAL A 76 -5.35 -5.44 -4.05
N LEU A 77 -5.30 -6.57 -4.77
CA LEU A 77 -4.85 -7.85 -4.20
C LEU A 77 -3.35 -7.89 -3.86
N PHE A 78 -2.54 -7.09 -4.54
CA PHE A 78 -1.09 -7.02 -4.29
C PHE A 78 -0.76 -6.05 -3.17
N LEU A 79 -1.58 -5.00 -3.02
CA LEU A 79 -1.38 -3.96 -2.03
C LEU A 79 -2.06 -4.28 -0.70
N LEU A 80 -2.86 -5.34 -0.61
CA LEU A 80 -3.61 -5.70 0.58
C LEU A 80 -2.72 -5.78 1.84
N GLY A 81 -2.99 -4.93 2.82
CA GLY A 81 -2.22 -4.80 4.06
C GLY A 81 -0.94 -3.96 3.95
N THR A 82 -0.75 -3.25 2.83
CA THR A 82 0.39 -2.34 2.64
C THR A 82 0.23 -1.10 3.50
N ARG A 83 1.33 -0.66 4.11
CA ARG A 83 1.40 0.65 4.75
C ARG A 83 2.14 1.63 3.84
N MET A 84 1.50 2.76 3.56
CA MET A 84 2.13 3.88 2.85
C MET A 84 2.68 4.90 3.86
N ASP A 85 3.96 5.22 3.72
CA ASP A 85 4.65 6.25 4.49
C ASP A 85 5.35 7.25 3.56
N VAL A 86 5.86 8.35 4.10
CA VAL A 86 6.67 9.33 3.39
C VAL A 86 7.97 9.53 4.16
N GLN A 87 9.09 9.22 3.51
CA GLN A 87 10.39 9.64 4.01
C GLN A 87 10.75 11.00 3.41
N THR A 88 10.84 12.02 4.27
CA THR A 88 11.38 13.32 3.92
C THR A 88 12.83 13.40 4.37
N THR A 89 13.73 13.47 3.40
CA THR A 89 15.14 13.79 3.60
C THR A 89 15.37 15.28 3.35
N GLN A 90 16.57 15.78 3.68
CA GLN A 90 16.93 17.19 3.49
C GLN A 90 16.83 17.66 2.02
N PHE A 91 16.84 16.73 1.06
CA PHE A 91 16.86 17.04 -0.37
C PHE A 91 15.66 16.46 -1.15
N SER A 92 14.89 15.53 -0.58
CA SER A 92 13.77 14.90 -1.27
C SER A 92 12.72 14.32 -0.31
N SER A 93 11.45 14.36 -0.71
CA SER A 93 10.37 13.60 -0.08
C SER A 93 9.94 12.47 -1.00
N THR A 94 10.08 11.23 -0.54
CA THR A 94 9.74 10.02 -1.30
C THR A 94 8.68 9.23 -0.56
N PHE A 95 7.69 8.72 -1.30
CA PHE A 95 6.71 7.78 -0.78
C PHE A 95 7.35 6.40 -0.62
N VAL A 96 7.22 5.83 0.56
CA VAL A 96 7.73 4.51 0.91
C VAL A 96 6.55 3.59 1.15
N PHE A 97 6.56 2.42 0.51
CA PHE A 97 5.52 1.42 0.65
C PHE A 97 6.09 0.22 1.40
N GLU A 98 5.57 -0.02 2.61
CA GLU A 98 5.87 -1.21 3.39
C GLU A 98 4.80 -2.27 3.08
N ASN A 99 5.06 -3.09 2.06
CA ASN A 99 4.14 -4.14 1.64
C ASN A 99 4.59 -5.51 2.20
N PRO A 100 3.78 -6.20 3.03
CA PRO A 100 4.13 -7.53 3.55
C PRO A 100 4.19 -8.63 2.46
N ASN A 101 3.59 -8.39 1.29
CA ASN A 101 3.61 -9.31 0.14
C ASN A 101 4.83 -9.08 -0.78
N GLN A 102 5.69 -8.12 -0.44
CA GLN A 102 6.90 -7.79 -1.19
C GLN A 102 8.04 -8.73 -0.81
N THR A 103 8.54 -9.48 -1.79
CA THR A 103 9.62 -10.45 -1.59
C THR A 103 11.01 -9.86 -1.81
N SER A 104 11.13 -8.72 -2.50
CA SER A 104 12.39 -7.96 -2.65
C SER A 104 12.14 -6.53 -3.16
N ALA A 105 12.76 -5.54 -2.51
CA ALA A 105 12.94 -4.18 -3.03
C ALA A 105 14.38 -4.06 -3.52
N CYS A 106 14.61 -3.67 -4.77
CA CYS A 106 15.96 -3.30 -5.18
C CYS A 106 16.34 -2.01 -4.43
N GLY A 107 17.52 -1.94 -3.82
CA GLY A 107 17.96 -0.94 -2.83
C GLY A 107 17.99 0.54 -3.27
N CYS A 108 17.41 0.86 -4.43
CA CYS A 108 17.20 2.19 -4.99
C CYS A 108 15.73 2.68 -4.90
N GLY A 109 14.78 1.84 -4.46
CA GLY A 109 13.40 2.26 -4.17
C GLY A 109 12.48 2.46 -5.38
N GLU A 110 12.99 2.35 -6.61
CA GLU A 110 12.21 2.55 -7.85
C GLU A 110 11.54 1.29 -8.41
N SER A 111 11.80 0.10 -7.85
CA SER A 111 11.26 -1.17 -8.39
C SER A 111 11.05 -2.22 -7.31
N VAL A 112 9.94 -2.96 -7.41
CA VAL A 112 9.49 -3.87 -6.36
C VAL A 112 9.01 -5.21 -6.94
N ALA A 113 9.49 -6.32 -6.37
CA ALA A 113 8.96 -7.65 -6.67
C ALA A 113 7.75 -7.93 -5.76
N LEU A 114 6.58 -8.11 -6.38
CA LEU A 114 5.31 -8.37 -5.70
C LEU A 114 4.81 -9.77 -5.99
N THR A 115 4.45 -10.49 -4.94
CA THR A 115 3.73 -11.77 -5.03
C THR A 115 2.27 -11.52 -4.66
N PRO A 116 1.28 -12.11 -5.37
CA PRO A 116 -0.12 -11.96 -4.97
C PRO A 116 -0.35 -12.49 -3.55
N ALA A 117 -1.18 -11.80 -2.76
CA ALA A 117 -1.48 -12.19 -1.39
C ALA A 117 -2.16 -13.57 -1.35
N ASP A 118 -1.68 -14.44 -0.47
CA ASP A 118 -2.28 -15.76 -0.23
C ASP A 118 -3.28 -15.66 0.94
N PRO A 119 -4.58 -15.95 0.71
CA PRO A 119 -5.61 -15.79 1.74
C PRO A 119 -5.48 -16.76 2.93
N ALA A 120 -4.64 -17.80 2.86
CA ALA A 120 -4.47 -18.76 3.94
C ALA A 120 -3.54 -18.28 5.07
N ARG A 121 -2.75 -17.21 4.85
CA ARG A 121 -1.84 -16.66 5.87
C ARG A 121 -2.42 -15.53 6.72
N LEU A 122 -3.64 -15.08 6.41
CA LEU A 122 -4.35 -14.03 7.15
C LEU A 122 -5.28 -14.58 8.24
N GLY A 123 -5.40 -15.91 8.36
CA GLY A 123 -6.07 -16.61 9.45
C GLY A 123 -5.05 -17.21 10.41
N GLY A 124 -4.51 -16.40 11.31
CA GLY A 124 -3.69 -16.88 12.41
C GLY A 124 -4.57 -17.40 13.55
N ASP A 125 -4.82 -18.70 13.58
CA ASP A 125 -5.25 -19.41 14.79
C ASP A 125 -4.04 -20.05 15.47
N ASP A 126 -3.98 -19.79 16.77
CA ASP A 126 -2.96 -20.10 17.77
C ASP A 126 -2.48 -21.57 17.78
N ALA A 127 -1.16 -21.77 17.71
CA ALA A 127 -0.50 -22.98 18.22
C ALA A 127 0.97 -22.70 18.58
N SER A 128 1.14 -21.96 19.67
CA SER A 128 2.42 -21.89 20.38
C SER A 128 2.82 -23.27 20.92
N SER A 129 4.08 -23.64 20.70
CA SER A 129 4.88 -24.56 21.51
C SER A 129 4.51 -26.05 21.56
N ARG A 130 5.29 -26.89 20.85
CA ARG A 130 5.94 -28.09 21.42
C ARG A 130 6.99 -28.65 20.46
N THR A 131 8.24 -28.42 20.84
CA THR A 131 9.42 -29.17 20.37
C THR A 131 9.29 -30.64 20.79
N PRO A 132 9.64 -31.60 19.91
CA PRO A 132 10.32 -32.82 20.33
C PRO A 132 11.79 -32.66 19.86
N GLY A 133 12.77 -32.59 20.75
CA GLY A 133 13.15 -33.74 21.54
C GLY A 133 14.23 -34.50 20.76
N VAL A 134 15.48 -34.09 20.98
CA VAL A 134 16.72 -34.72 20.52
C VAL A 134 16.70 -36.23 20.77
N ALA A 135 17.16 -36.99 19.77
CA ALA A 135 17.58 -38.38 19.88
C ALA A 135 18.98 -38.51 19.27
#